data_AF-A0A1W6PU92-F1
#
_entry.id   AF-A0A1W6PU92-F1
#
_cell.length_a   1.000
_cell.length_b   1.000
_cell.length_c   1.000
_cell.angle_alpha   90.00
_cell.angle_beta   90.00
_cell.angle_gamma   90.00
#
_symmetry.space_group_name_H-M   'P 1'
#
loop_
_entity.id
_entity.type
_entity.pdbx_description
1 polymer ?
#
loop_
_entity_poly.entity_id
_entity_poly.type
_entity_poly.pdbx_seq_one_letter_code
_entity_poly.pdbx_strand_id
1 'polypeptide(L)' 'MFCPSCAWVLSWRGLRLQKNGRRRIAVNMRLAPPELVADLPIDHFDGLDTFKDLPSDGRRVRDLWF' A
#
# COMPACT_ATOMS: atom_id res chain seq x y z
N MET A 1 1.53 12.08 -1.59
CA MET A 1 0.48 13.00 -1.11
C MET A 1 0.42 12.85 0.39
N PHE A 2 0.53 13.95 1.11
CA PHE A 2 0.50 13.99 2.57
C PHE A 2 -0.47 15.07 3.04
N CYS A 3 -1.00 14.94 4.26
CA CYS A 3 -1.82 15.98 4.88
C CYS A 3 -0.91 17.15 5.32
N PRO A 4 -1.15 18.40 4.90
CA PRO A 4 -0.29 19.52 5.30
C PRO A 4 -0.40 19.86 6.79
N SER A 5 -1.48 19.47 7.47
CA SER A 5 -1.71 19.77 8.89
C SER A 5 -1.02 18.77 9.83
N CYS A 6 -0.99 17.48 9.48
CA CYS A 6 -0.45 16.43 10.34
C CYS A 6 0.71 15.62 9.71
N ALA A 7 1.13 15.98 8.50
CA ALA A 7 2.19 15.34 7.73
C ALA A 7 1.98 13.84 7.41
N TRP A 8 0.81 13.27 7.70
CA TRP A 8 0.55 11.85 7.42
C TRP A 8 0.48 11.55 5.93
N VAL A 9 1.14 10.47 5.51
CA VAL A 9 1.11 10.00 4.13
C VAL A 9 -0.26 9.41 3.83
N LEU A 10 -0.98 10.05 2.91
CA LEU A 10 -2.29 9.61 2.45
C LEU A 10 -2.14 8.58 1.32
N SER A 11 -1.22 8.86 0.40
CA SER A 11 -0.97 8.01 -0.77
C SER A 11 0.33 8.38 -1.47
N TRP A 12 0.84 7.46 -2.27
CA TRP A 12 1.89 7.70 -3.26
C TRP A 12 1.29 7.65 -4.67
N ARG A 13 1.72 8.54 -5.57
CA ARG A 13 1.27 8.55 -6.97
C ARG A 13 2.47 8.47 -7.91
N GLY A 14 2.41 7.55 -8.86
CA GLY A 14 3.43 7.41 -9.89
C GLY A 14 3.58 8.66 -10.77
N LEU A 15 4.84 9.02 -11.03
CA LEU A 15 5.19 10.19 -11.84
C LEU A 15 4.95 9.98 -13.34
N ARG A 16 4.96 8.74 -13.80
CA ARG A 16 4.76 8.37 -15.22
C ARG A 16 3.37 7.77 -15.46
N LEU A 17 2.84 8.02 -16.65
CA LEU A 17 1.63 7.35 -17.14
C LEU A 17 1.97 5.90 -17.54
N GLN A 18 1.04 5.00 -17.29
CA GLN A 18 1.05 3.64 -17.82
C GLN A 18 0.62 3.66 -19.30
N LYS A 19 0.83 2.55 -20.02
CA LYS A 19 0.46 2.42 -21.44
C LYS A 19 -1.01 2.74 -21.73
N ASN A 20 -1.89 2.49 -20.76
CA ASN A 20 -3.32 2.79 -20.83
C ASN A 20 -3.68 4.23 -20.40
N GLY A 21 -2.70 5.13 -20.26
CA GLY A 21 -2.92 6.52 -19.86
C GLY A 21 -3.26 6.74 -18.38
N ARG A 22 -3.25 5.69 -17.54
CA ARG A 22 -3.54 5.82 -16.09
C ARG A 22 -2.27 5.94 -15.25
N ARG A 23 -2.39 6.44 -14.02
CA ARG A 23 -1.30 6.46 -13.03
C ARG A 23 -1.50 5.37 -12.00
N ARG A 24 -0.41 4.72 -11.59
CA ARG A 24 -0.41 3.87 -10.39
C ARG A 24 -0.48 4.76 -9.15
N ILE A 25 -1.24 4.31 -8.16
CA ILE A 25 -1.36 4.93 -6.84
C ILE A 25 -1.29 3.83 -5.79
N ALA A 26 -0.67 4.13 -4.65
CA ALA A 26 -0.75 3.34 -3.43
C ALA A 26 -1.44 4.19 -2.38
N VAL A 27 -2.41 3.65 -1.65
CA VAL A 27 -3.21 4.37 -0.65
C VAL A 27 -2.88 3.81 0.74
N ASN A 28 -2.76 4.68 1.73
CA ASN A 28 -2.48 4.25 3.10
C ASN A 28 -3.74 3.61 3.72
N MET A 29 -3.79 2.28 3.73
CA MET A 29 -4.91 1.51 4.29
C MET A 29 -5.09 1.70 5.80
N ARG A 30 -4.07 2.18 6.52
CA ARG A 30 -4.18 2.46 7.96
C ARG A 30 -5.09 3.64 8.31
N LEU A 31 -5.52 4.41 7.29
CA LEU A 31 -6.47 5.52 7.46
C LEU A 31 -7.93 5.07 7.30
N ALA A 32 -8.18 3.83 6.89
CA ALA A 32 -9.52 3.27 6.80
C ALA A 32 -9.97 2.69 8.16
N PRO A 33 -11.28 2.58 8.42
CA PRO A 33 -11.78 1.81 9.56
C PRO A 33 -11.18 0.38 9.55
N PRO A 34 -10.54 -0.07 10.64
CA PRO A 34 -9.81 -1.34 10.69
C PRO A 34 -10.63 -2.54 10.23
N GLU A 35 -11.90 -2.61 10.62
CA GLU A 35 -12.84 -3.69 10.29
C GLU A 35 -13.07 -3.84 8.77
N LEU A 36 -12.88 -2.78 7.98
CA LEU A 36 -13.05 -2.82 6.53
C LEU A 36 -11.81 -3.35 5.80
N VAL A 37 -10.64 -3.32 6.43
CA VAL A 37 -9.36 -3.68 5.80
C VAL A 37 -8.61 -4.82 6.49
N ALA A 38 -9.07 -5.24 7.67
CA ALA A 38 -8.43 -6.24 8.51
C ALA A 38 -8.26 -7.60 7.84
N ASP A 39 -9.16 -7.97 6.92
CA ASP A 39 -9.13 -9.25 6.21
C ASP A 39 -8.35 -9.22 4.89
N LEU A 40 -7.83 -8.05 4.48
CA LEU A 40 -7.06 -7.96 3.25
C LEU A 40 -5.77 -8.79 3.37
N PRO A 41 -5.46 -9.65 2.38
CA PRO A 41 -4.22 -10.42 2.36
C PRO A 41 -3.01 -9.49 2.20
N ILE A 42 -1.89 -9.86 2.80
CA ILE A 42 -0.62 -9.18 2.63
C ILE A 42 0.18 -9.89 1.53
N ASP A 43 0.54 -9.10 0.53
CA ASP A 43 1.43 -9.50 -0.54
C ASP A 43 2.79 -8.85 -0.36
N HIS A 44 3.85 -9.65 -0.40
CA HIS A 44 5.20 -9.20 -0.11
C HIS A 44 5.97 -9.02 -1.40
N PHE A 45 6.79 -7.98 -1.47
CA PHE A 45 7.73 -7.78 -2.58
C PHE A 45 8.98 -7.07 -2.06
N ASP A 46 10.10 -7.26 -2.74
CA ASP A 46 11.32 -6.52 -2.45
C ASP A 46 11.22 -5.09 -3.02
N GLY A 47 10.97 -4.11 -2.15
CA GLY A 47 10.83 -2.71 -2.54
C GLY A 47 12.13 -1.92 -2.66
N LEU A 48 13.31 -2.53 -2.46
CA LEU A 48 14.60 -1.85 -2.47
C LEU A 48 15.38 -2.05 -3.76
N ASP A 49 15.57 -3.31 -4.18
CA ASP A 49 16.45 -3.65 -5.30
C ASP A 49 15.66 -4.21 -6.49
N THR A 50 15.01 -5.35 -6.29
CA THR A 50 14.52 -6.15 -7.41
C THR A 50 13.08 -5.84 -7.82
N PHE A 51 12.27 -5.28 -6.92
CA PHE A 51 10.84 -5.05 -7.15
C PHE A 51 10.07 -6.30 -7.57
N LYS A 52 10.55 -7.47 -7.12
CA LYS A 52 9.94 -8.78 -7.39
C LYS A 52 9.05 -9.21 -6.24
N ASP A 53 8.00 -9.93 -6.60
CA ASP A 53 7.11 -10.57 -5.64
C ASP A 53 7.88 -11.63 -4.84
N LEU A 54 7.57 -11.68 -3.55
CA LEU A 54 8.04 -12.68 -2.61
C LEU A 54 6.91 -13.66 -2.31
N PRO A 55 7.21 -14.89 -1.87
CA PRO A 55 6.17 -15.82 -1.45
C PRO A 55 5.27 -15.21 -0.39
N SER A 56 3.95 -15.38 -0.54
CA SER A 56 3.00 -14.99 0.51
C SER A 56 3.22 -15.87 1.75
N ASP A 57 3.09 -15.26 2.92
CA ASP A 57 3.15 -15.93 4.22
C ASP A 57 1.75 -16.18 4.82
N GLY A 58 0.69 -15.94 4.04
CA GLY A 58 -0.70 -16.16 4.45
C GLY A 58 -1.25 -15.13 5.45
N ARG A 59 -0.46 -14.11 5.82
CA ARG A 59 -0.92 -13.07 6.76
C ARG A 59 -1.89 -12.09 6.11
N ARG A 60 -2.74 -11.52 6.94
CA ARG A 60 -3.66 -10.42 6.63
C ARG A 60 -3.22 -9.16 7.35
N VAL A 61 -3.82 -8.02 6.98
CA VAL A 61 -3.55 -6.72 7.63
C VAL A 61 -3.66 -6.79 9.15
N ARG A 62 -4.66 -7.51 9.69
CA ARG A 62 -4.84 -7.68 11.14
C ARG A 62 -3.66 -8.37 11.83
N ASP A 63 -2.93 -9.23 11.13
CA ASP A 63 -1.81 -9.99 11.70
C ASP A 63 -0.53 -9.14 11.79
N LEU A 64 -0.54 -7.93 11.21
CA LEU A 64 0.53 -6.94 11.24
C LEU A 64 0.20 -5.73 12.14
N TRP A 65 -1.01 -5.67 12.66
CA TRP A 65 -1.44 -4.63 13.59
C TRP A 65 -1.33 -5.16 15.01
N PHE A 66 -0.56 -4.43 15.83
CA PHE A 66 -0.29 -4.66 17.25
C PHE A 66 0.74 -5.76 17.51
#